data_AF-A0A0G0NLU1-F1
#
_entry.id   AF-A0A0G0NLU1-F1
#
_cell.length_a   1.000
_cell.length_b   1.000
_cell.length_c   1.000
_cell.angle_alpha   90.00
_cell.angle_beta   90.00
_cell.angle_gamma   90.00
#
_symmetry.space_group_name_H-M   'P 1'
#
loop_
_entity.id
_entity.type
_entity.pdbx_description
1 polymer ?
#
loop_
_entity_poly.entity_id
_entity_poly.type
_entity_poly.pdbx_seq_one_letter_code
_entity_poly.pdbx_strand_id
1 'polypeptide(L)'
;MKILIFTEGTVLMPLSMNNLTREERVKLSKIRDSSVHDFKNHIPNQNSVEKINEWKKQDAEIYYLTSRTTVKEVNEIKNVLQKYNFPHNKNLLFRKMEEEYKDVTEHLMPDILIEDDCESIGKGEITYTHINPDKQKLIKSIIIKEFSGIDNLPDNLKELRSFY
;
A
#
# COMPACT_ATOMS: atom_id res chain seq x y z
N MET A 1 -9.10 15.17 0.19
CA MET A 1 -8.06 14.65 -0.73
C MET A 1 -8.08 13.12 -0.62
N LYS A 2 -8.17 12.39 -1.73
CA LYS A 2 -8.15 10.93 -1.74
C LYS A 2 -6.72 10.41 -1.84
N ILE A 3 -6.31 9.56 -0.90
CA ILE A 3 -5.01 8.90 -0.93
C ILE A 3 -5.26 7.40 -1.03
N LEU A 4 -4.75 6.78 -2.10
CA LEU A 4 -4.75 5.33 -2.28
C LEU A 4 -3.38 4.79 -1.89
N ILE A 5 -3.34 3.82 -0.99
CA ILE A 5 -2.10 3.24 -0.46
C ILE A 5 -2.12 1.73 -0.66
N PHE A 6 -1.11 1.17 -1.32
CA PHE A 6 -0.94 -0.28 -1.37
C PHE A 6 -0.68 -0.85 0.03
N THR A 7 -1.19 -2.05 0.33
CA THR A 7 -1.06 -2.63 1.67
C THR A 7 0.27 -3.35 1.87
N GLU A 8 0.42 -4.53 1.29
CA GLU A 8 1.59 -5.40 1.50
C GLU A 8 2.83 -4.77 0.86
N GLY A 9 3.99 -4.90 1.50
CA GLY A 9 5.25 -4.30 1.00
C GLY A 9 5.37 -2.80 1.26
N THR A 10 4.24 -2.10 1.40
CA THR A 10 4.17 -0.65 1.64
C THR A 10 3.89 -0.36 3.12
N VAL A 11 2.64 -0.50 3.59
CA VAL A 11 2.22 -0.16 4.97
C VAL A 11 2.01 -1.38 5.87
N LEU A 12 1.97 -2.58 5.29
CA LEU A 12 1.93 -3.85 6.01
C LEU A 12 3.11 -4.73 5.61
N MET A 13 3.59 -5.52 6.56
CA MET A 13 4.59 -6.56 6.33
C MET A 13 4.29 -7.82 7.15
N PRO A 14 4.75 -9.01 6.73
CA PRO A 14 4.64 -10.22 7.54
C PRO A 14 5.30 -10.06 8.92
N LEU A 15 4.69 -10.58 9.99
CA LEU A 15 5.30 -10.57 11.32
C LEU A 15 6.66 -11.30 11.37
N SER A 16 6.86 -12.33 10.55
CA SER A 16 8.13 -13.06 10.45
C SER A 16 9.29 -12.17 9.97
N MET A 17 8.97 -11.05 9.31
CA MET A 17 9.93 -10.05 8.83
C MET A 17 10.24 -8.96 9.86
N ASN A 18 9.63 -9.02 11.04
CA ASN A 18 9.90 -8.07 12.11
C ASN A 18 11.38 -8.19 12.57
N ASN A 19 12.02 -7.06 12.84
CA ASN A 19 13.46 -6.94 13.16
C ASN A 19 14.45 -7.32 12.05
N LEU A 20 13.99 -7.67 10.85
CA LEU A 20 14.88 -7.84 9.70
C LEU A 20 15.18 -6.49 9.05
N THR A 21 16.34 -6.40 8.41
CA THR A 21 16.67 -5.29 7.51
C THR A 21 15.79 -5.31 6.27
N ARG A 22 15.63 -4.17 5.59
CA ARG A 22 14.84 -4.08 4.35
C ARG A 22 15.32 -5.08 3.30
N GLU A 23 16.64 -5.20 3.14
CA GLU A 23 17.28 -6.10 2.17
C GLU A 23 16.95 -7.57 2.45
N GLU A 24 16.93 -7.99 3.72
CA GLU A 24 16.53 -9.33 4.12
C GLU A 24 15.04 -9.60 3.85
N ARG A 25 14.17 -8.61 4.12
CA ARG A 25 12.73 -8.71 3.82
C ARG A 25 12.48 -8.91 2.34
N VAL A 26 13.13 -8.11 1.49
CA VAL A 26 13.05 -8.25 0.03
C VAL A 26 13.53 -9.63 -0.41
N LYS A 27 14.65 -10.13 0.16
CA LYS A 27 15.18 -11.46 -0.16
C LYS A 27 14.20 -12.58 0.20
N LEU A 28 13.55 -12.50 1.36
CA LEU A 28 12.53 -13.47 1.79
C LEU A 28 11.27 -13.40 0.91
N SER A 29 10.86 -12.19 0.50
CA SER A 29 9.75 -11.99 -0.43
C SER A 29 10.04 -12.65 -1.80
N LYS A 30 11.27 -12.49 -2.33
CA LYS A 30 11.73 -13.08 -3.60
C LYS A 30 11.63 -14.61 -3.63
N ILE A 31 11.98 -15.27 -2.53
CA ILE A 31 11.97 -16.75 -2.46
C ILE A 31 10.57 -17.32 -2.16
N ARG A 32 9.54 -16.46 -2.03
CA ARG A 32 8.14 -16.82 -1.73
C ARG A 32 8.03 -17.78 -0.54
N ASP A 33 8.76 -17.47 0.53
CA ASP A 33 8.69 -18.26 1.76
C ASP A 33 7.24 -18.36 2.26
N SER A 34 6.84 -19.55 2.71
CA SER A 34 5.46 -19.80 3.14
C SER A 34 4.96 -18.85 4.24
N SER A 35 5.87 -18.28 5.05
CA SER A 35 5.54 -17.28 6.08
C SER A 35 5.09 -15.94 5.52
N VAL A 36 5.39 -15.64 4.25
CA VAL A 36 4.91 -14.45 3.53
C VAL A 36 3.39 -14.53 3.27
N HIS A 37 2.83 -15.74 3.24
CA HIS A 37 1.41 -15.98 3.01
C HIS A 37 0.54 -15.97 4.28
N ASP A 38 1.12 -15.63 5.44
CA ASP A 38 0.38 -15.51 6.71
C ASP A 38 -0.24 -14.11 6.86
N PHE A 39 -1.19 -13.78 5.97
CA PHE A 39 -1.79 -12.45 5.86
C PHE A 39 -2.46 -11.97 7.14
N LYS A 40 -3.10 -12.87 7.89
CA LYS A 40 -3.72 -12.60 9.20
C LYS A 40 -2.72 -12.10 10.27
N ASN A 41 -1.43 -12.42 10.11
CA ASN A 41 -0.37 -12.05 11.04
C ASN A 41 0.51 -10.94 10.47
N HIS A 42 0.05 -10.21 9.46
CA HIS A 42 0.75 -8.98 9.06
C HIS A 42 0.67 -7.92 10.18
N ILE A 43 1.70 -7.09 10.22
CA ILE A 43 1.85 -5.98 11.15
C ILE A 43 2.08 -4.68 10.38
N PRO A 44 1.83 -3.50 11.00
CA PRO A 44 2.22 -2.23 10.42
C PRO A 44 3.71 -2.24 10.07
N ASN A 45 4.03 -1.75 8.88
CA ASN A 45 5.40 -1.47 8.50
C ASN A 45 5.77 -0.11 9.11
N GLN A 46 6.68 -0.12 10.09
CA GLN A 46 7.11 1.06 10.83
C GLN A 46 5.93 1.86 11.43
N ASN A 47 5.99 3.20 11.42
CA ASN A 47 4.98 4.08 12.03
C ASN A 47 3.86 4.47 11.03
N SER A 48 3.52 3.54 10.13
CA SER A 48 2.54 3.79 9.07
C SER A 48 1.15 4.16 9.62
N VAL A 49 0.73 3.61 10.76
CA VAL A 49 -0.56 3.93 11.37
C VAL A 49 -0.58 5.39 11.82
N GLU A 50 0.45 5.84 12.51
CA GLU A 50 0.59 7.21 13.00
C GLU A 50 0.64 8.19 11.83
N LYS A 51 1.50 7.91 10.83
CA LYS A 51 1.65 8.75 9.63
C LYS A 51 0.32 8.97 8.91
N ILE A 52 -0.43 7.90 8.66
CA ILE A 52 -1.70 8.01 7.93
C ILE A 52 -2.77 8.71 8.79
N ASN A 53 -2.72 8.56 10.12
CA ASN A 53 -3.60 9.32 11.01
C ASN A 53 -3.32 10.84 10.94
N GLU A 54 -2.06 11.26 10.79
CA GLU A 54 -1.75 12.69 10.57
C GLU A 54 -2.33 13.22 9.25
N TRP A 55 -2.33 12.42 8.19
CA TRP A 55 -3.02 12.78 6.94
C TRP A 55 -4.54 12.84 7.13
N LYS A 56 -5.13 11.88 7.86
CA LYS A 56 -6.56 11.90 8.17
C LYS A 56 -6.96 13.16 8.94
N LYS A 57 -6.16 13.61 9.91
CA LYS A 57 -6.43 14.84 10.68
C LYS A 57 -6.47 16.10 9.81
N GLN A 58 -5.93 16.03 8.60
CA GLN A 58 -5.98 17.08 7.58
C GLN A 58 -7.05 16.80 6.51
N ASP A 59 -8.08 16.03 6.85
CA ASP A 59 -9.20 15.68 5.99
C ASP A 59 -8.82 14.86 4.74
N ALA A 60 -7.74 14.07 4.82
CA ALA A 60 -7.48 13.04 3.82
C ALA A 60 -8.48 11.88 3.97
N GLU A 61 -9.06 11.49 2.84
CA GLU A 61 -9.87 10.29 2.70
C GLU A 61 -8.94 9.15 2.27
N ILE A 62 -8.79 8.15 3.14
CA ILE A 62 -7.79 7.10 2.94
C ILE A 62 -8.46 5.87 2.34
N TYR A 63 -7.83 5.34 1.30
CA TYR A 63 -8.18 4.08 0.66
C TYR A 63 -6.96 3.17 0.66
N TYR A 64 -7.21 1.87 0.79
CA TYR A 64 -6.18 0.84 0.77
C TYR A 64 -6.39 -0.05 -0.44
N LEU A 65 -5.32 -0.51 -1.08
CA LEU A 65 -5.37 -1.49 -2.16
C LEU A 65 -4.53 -2.71 -1.79
N THR A 66 -5.17 -3.87 -1.69
CA THR A 66 -4.48 -5.13 -1.43
C THR A 66 -4.20 -5.90 -2.70
N SER A 67 -3.06 -6.60 -2.70
CA SER A 67 -2.72 -7.58 -3.74
C SER A 67 -3.52 -8.89 -3.64
N ARG A 68 -4.32 -9.06 -2.59
CA ARG A 68 -5.15 -10.25 -2.35
C ARG A 68 -6.45 -10.17 -3.15
N THR A 69 -6.89 -11.32 -3.65
CA THR A 69 -8.10 -11.42 -4.50
C THR A 69 -9.13 -12.42 -3.98
N THR A 70 -8.74 -13.34 -3.10
CA THR A 70 -9.69 -14.27 -2.49
C THR A 70 -10.42 -13.59 -1.32
N VAL A 71 -11.70 -13.91 -1.15
CA VAL A 71 -12.52 -13.36 -0.05
C VAL A 71 -11.87 -13.60 1.31
N LYS A 72 -11.25 -14.77 1.50
CA LYS A 72 -10.56 -15.11 2.74
C LYS A 72 -9.39 -14.17 3.01
N GLU A 73 -8.45 -14.04 2.07
CA GLU A 73 -7.25 -13.22 2.26
C GLU A 73 -7.59 -11.73 2.35
N VAL A 74 -8.55 -11.23 1.56
CA VAL A 74 -9.03 -9.84 1.65
C VAL A 74 -9.60 -9.56 3.04
N ASN A 75 -10.38 -10.49 3.61
CA ASN A 75 -10.88 -10.36 4.97
C ASN A 75 -9.76 -10.42 6.01
N GLU A 76 -8.72 -11.21 5.81
CA GLU A 76 -7.54 -11.24 6.69
C GLU A 76 -6.84 -9.87 6.71
N ILE A 77 -6.60 -9.26 5.55
CA ILE A 77 -6.02 -7.91 5.47
C ILE A 77 -6.93 -6.87 6.11
N LYS A 78 -8.24 -6.93 5.85
CA LYS A 78 -9.22 -6.04 6.50
C LYS A 78 -9.18 -6.14 8.02
N ASN A 79 -9.07 -7.36 8.55
CA ASN A 79 -8.97 -7.60 9.99
C ASN A 79 -7.66 -7.04 10.56
N VAL A 80 -6.55 -7.12 9.82
CA VAL A 80 -5.27 -6.50 10.21
C VAL A 80 -5.41 -4.97 10.27
N LEU A 81 -5.97 -4.34 9.23
CA LEU A 81 -6.20 -2.89 9.21
C LEU A 81 -7.07 -2.45 10.40
N GLN A 82 -8.13 -3.23 10.72
CA GLN A 82 -8.97 -2.96 11.87
C GLN A 82 -8.23 -3.16 13.20
N LYS A 83 -7.50 -4.27 13.36
CA LYS A 83 -6.73 -4.62 14.58
C LYS A 83 -5.74 -3.52 14.97
N TYR A 84 -5.08 -2.94 13.98
CA TYR A 84 -4.08 -1.88 14.19
C TYR A 84 -4.66 -0.46 14.07
N ASN A 85 -5.99 -0.31 14.03
CA ASN A 85 -6.68 0.98 13.98
C ASN A 85 -6.24 1.88 12.82
N PHE A 86 -5.98 1.29 11.64
CA PHE A 86 -5.77 2.08 10.43
C PHE A 86 -7.00 2.95 10.15
N PRO A 87 -6.81 4.24 9.84
CA PRO A 87 -7.89 5.15 9.56
C PRO A 87 -8.66 4.72 8.31
N HIS A 88 -9.99 4.80 8.31
CA HIS A 88 -10.81 4.36 7.19
C HIS A 88 -10.56 2.89 6.77
N ASN A 89 -10.22 2.00 7.71
CA ASN A 89 -9.98 0.56 7.43
C ASN A 89 -11.10 -0.19 6.67
N LYS A 90 -12.31 0.39 6.57
CA LYS A 90 -13.39 -0.14 5.74
C LYS A 90 -13.21 0.14 4.23
N ASN A 91 -12.37 1.10 3.87
CA ASN A 91 -12.05 1.50 2.50
C ASN A 91 -10.94 0.62 1.89
N LEU A 92 -10.99 -0.69 2.13
CA LEU A 92 -10.10 -1.66 1.49
C LEU A 92 -10.67 -2.05 0.14
N LEU A 93 -9.90 -1.75 -0.91
CA LEU A 93 -10.14 -2.11 -2.30
C LEU A 93 -9.27 -3.31 -2.68
N PHE A 94 -9.75 -4.07 -3.65
CA PHE A 94 -9.06 -5.20 -4.24
C PHE A 94 -9.59 -5.39 -5.66
N ARG A 95 -8.76 -5.93 -6.55
CA ARG A 95 -9.19 -6.23 -7.91
C ARG A 95 -10.13 -7.45 -7.92
N LYS A 96 -11.22 -7.36 -8.68
CA LYS A 96 -12.12 -8.48 -8.98
C LYS A 96 -11.55 -9.31 -10.13
N MET A 97 -12.27 -10.39 -10.47
CA MET A 97 -11.97 -11.19 -11.66
C MET A 97 -11.99 -10.27 -12.89
N GLU A 98 -10.97 -10.39 -13.75
CA GLU A 98 -10.73 -9.57 -14.96
C GLU A 98 -10.27 -8.13 -14.71
N GLU A 99 -10.28 -7.62 -13.47
CA GLU A 99 -9.68 -6.32 -13.15
C GLU A 99 -8.17 -6.46 -12.91
N GLU A 100 -7.44 -5.46 -13.38
CA GLU A 100 -6.06 -5.15 -13.02
C GLU A 100 -6.03 -4.05 -11.94
N TYR A 101 -4.91 -3.87 -11.25
CA TYR A 101 -4.81 -2.81 -10.22
C TYR A 101 -4.96 -1.40 -10.79
N LYS A 102 -4.57 -1.19 -12.06
CA LYS A 102 -4.82 0.07 -12.77
C LYS A 102 -6.31 0.37 -12.84
N ASP A 103 -7.17 -0.64 -13.06
CA ASP A 103 -8.61 -0.43 -13.25
C ASP A 103 -9.25 0.04 -11.94
N VAL A 104 -8.87 -0.59 -10.83
CA VAL A 104 -9.30 -0.19 -9.47
C VAL A 104 -8.85 1.25 -9.17
N THR A 105 -7.59 1.56 -9.49
CA THR A 105 -7.03 2.89 -9.25
C THR A 105 -7.70 3.96 -10.12
N GLU A 106 -7.91 3.65 -11.39
CA GLU A 106 -8.58 4.50 -12.37
C GLU A 106 -10.06 4.71 -12.08
N HIS A 107 -10.72 3.73 -11.45
CA HIS A 107 -12.10 3.85 -11.00
C HIS A 107 -12.19 4.78 -9.78
N LEU A 108 -11.25 4.65 -8.83
CA LEU A 108 -11.21 5.49 -7.64
C LEU A 108 -10.83 6.95 -7.94
N MET A 109 -9.91 7.15 -8.90
CA MET A 109 -9.24 8.43 -9.21
C MET A 109 -8.70 9.12 -7.95
N PRO A 110 -7.68 8.57 -7.28
CA PRO A 110 -7.08 9.20 -6.11
C PRO A 110 -6.30 10.47 -6.50
N ASP A 111 -6.20 11.43 -5.58
CA ASP A 111 -5.28 12.57 -5.76
C ASP A 111 -3.82 12.11 -5.64
N ILE A 112 -3.55 11.11 -4.78
CA ILE A 112 -2.23 10.55 -4.51
C ILE A 112 -2.31 9.01 -4.50
N LEU A 113 -1.41 8.36 -5.23
CA LEU A 113 -1.17 6.92 -5.18
C LEU A 113 0.20 6.66 -4.54
N ILE A 114 0.21 5.88 -3.47
CA ILE A 114 1.42 5.43 -2.78
C ILE A 114 1.54 3.91 -2.95
N GLU A 115 2.64 3.47 -3.57
CA GLU A 115 2.96 2.07 -3.79
C GLU A 115 4.46 1.82 -3.61
N ASP A 116 4.85 0.57 -3.39
CA ASP A 116 6.25 0.19 -3.43
C ASP A 116 6.74 -0.09 -4.86
N ASP A 117 8.06 -0.18 -5.01
CA ASP A 117 8.72 -0.42 -6.29
C ASP A 117 8.74 -1.89 -6.74
N CYS A 118 8.04 -2.77 -6.01
CA CYS A 118 7.91 -4.19 -6.32
C CYS A 118 9.27 -4.88 -6.54
N GLU A 119 10.32 -4.52 -5.79
CA GLU A 119 11.69 -5.03 -5.97
C GLU A 119 11.77 -6.57 -5.97
N SER A 120 10.89 -7.23 -5.22
CA SER A 120 10.82 -8.68 -5.09
C SER A 120 10.27 -9.42 -6.30
N ILE A 121 9.41 -8.79 -7.10
CA ILE A 121 8.71 -9.43 -8.23
C ILE A 121 8.99 -8.77 -9.58
N GLY A 122 9.51 -7.55 -9.58
CA GLY A 122 9.93 -6.78 -10.76
C GLY A 122 9.15 -5.48 -10.92
N LYS A 123 9.85 -4.42 -11.39
CA LYS A 123 9.29 -3.07 -11.59
C LYS A 123 8.13 -2.99 -12.59
N GLY A 124 7.94 -4.02 -13.42
CA GLY A 124 6.81 -4.11 -14.35
C GLY A 124 5.46 -4.27 -13.65
N GLU A 125 5.42 -4.48 -12.34
CA GLU A 125 4.20 -4.66 -11.55
C GLU A 125 3.71 -3.34 -10.91
N ILE A 126 4.46 -2.24 -11.07
CA ILE A 126 4.09 -0.92 -10.53
C ILE A 126 2.83 -0.42 -11.24
N THR A 127 1.75 -0.27 -10.47
CA THR A 127 0.40 0.03 -10.94
C THR A 127 0.35 1.34 -11.72
N TYR A 128 1.00 2.39 -11.21
CA TYR A 128 1.01 3.69 -11.88
C TYR A 128 1.46 3.61 -13.33
N THR A 129 2.43 2.75 -13.66
CA THR A 129 2.99 2.64 -15.01
C THR A 129 1.99 2.12 -16.05
N HIS A 130 0.92 1.47 -15.60
CA HIS A 130 -0.13 0.91 -16.46
C HIS A 130 -1.40 1.74 -16.53
N ILE A 131 -1.52 2.78 -15.69
CA ILE A 131 -2.65 3.71 -15.73
C ILE A 131 -2.67 4.46 -17.06
N ASN A 132 -3.86 4.72 -17.60
CA ASN A 132 -4.06 5.55 -18.78
C ASN A 132 -3.28 6.89 -18.66
N PRO A 133 -2.48 7.28 -19.67
CA PRO A 133 -1.64 8.48 -19.61
C PRO A 133 -2.38 9.78 -19.29
N ASP A 134 -3.65 9.92 -19.66
CA ASP A 134 -4.42 11.13 -19.35
C ASP A 134 -4.90 11.16 -17.90
N LYS A 135 -5.13 9.99 -17.30
CA LYS A 135 -5.43 9.86 -15.87
C LYS A 135 -4.17 9.97 -15.02
N GLN A 136 -3.04 9.44 -15.47
CA GLN A 136 -1.74 9.57 -14.78
C GLN A 136 -1.42 11.02 -14.42
N LYS A 137 -1.63 11.95 -15.36
CA LYS A 137 -1.39 13.40 -15.16
C LYS A 137 -2.20 14.01 -14.01
N LEU A 138 -3.28 13.36 -13.60
CA LEU A 138 -4.18 13.80 -12.53
C LEU A 138 -3.85 13.16 -11.18
N ILE A 139 -3.04 12.10 -11.18
CA ILE A 139 -2.71 11.30 -10.00
C ILE A 139 -1.25 11.57 -9.63
N LYS A 140 -1.02 12.05 -8.41
CA LYS A 140 0.35 12.11 -7.88
C LYS A 140 0.82 10.72 -7.48
N SER A 141 1.73 10.13 -8.24
CA SER A 141 2.40 8.88 -7.83
C SER A 141 3.57 9.16 -6.88
N ILE A 142 3.66 8.36 -5.82
CA ILE A 142 4.77 8.30 -4.88
C ILE A 142 5.17 6.82 -4.78
N ILE A 143 6.33 6.49 -5.34
CA ILE A 143 6.88 5.13 -5.30
C ILE A 143 7.93 5.08 -4.20
N ILE A 144 7.73 4.21 -3.22
CA ILE A 144 8.70 3.95 -2.14
C ILE A 144 9.45 2.65 -2.39
N LYS A 145 10.54 2.41 -1.67
CA LYS A 145 11.21 1.11 -1.75
C LYS A 145 10.36 0.06 -1.03
N GLU A 146 10.27 -1.14 -1.60
CA GLU A 146 9.60 -2.27 -0.93
C GLU A 146 10.15 -2.48 0.49
N PHE A 147 9.22 -2.63 1.43
CA PHE A 147 9.42 -2.75 2.87
C PHE A 147 10.10 -1.56 3.57
N SER A 148 10.27 -0.40 2.91
CA SER A 148 10.87 0.77 3.57
C SER A 148 9.94 1.53 4.49
N GLY A 149 8.63 1.26 4.44
CA GLY A 149 7.62 2.04 5.15
C GLY A 149 7.42 3.42 4.54
N ILE A 150 6.55 4.21 5.17
CA ILE A 150 6.14 5.56 4.70
C ILE A 150 6.57 6.68 5.65
N ASP A 151 7.44 6.38 6.62
CA ASP A 151 7.85 7.31 7.68
C ASP A 151 8.54 8.56 7.12
N ASN A 152 9.27 8.42 6.01
CA ASN A 152 9.98 9.51 5.35
C ASN A 152 9.08 10.42 4.49
N LEU A 153 7.80 10.08 4.33
CA LEU A 153 6.87 10.91 3.57
C LEU A 153 6.42 12.12 4.41
N PRO A 154 6.16 13.28 3.78
CA PRO A 154 5.72 14.49 4.49
C PRO A 154 4.44 14.28 5.29
N ASP A 155 4.38 14.87 6.47
CA ASP A 155 3.16 14.86 7.29
C ASP A 155 2.10 15.81 6.71
N ASN A 156 2.51 16.93 6.11
CA ASN A 156 1.59 17.92 5.54
C ASN A 156 1.06 17.47 4.16
N LEU A 157 -0.25 17.53 3.94
CA LEU A 157 -0.86 17.09 2.67
C LEU A 157 -0.43 17.91 1.45
N LYS A 158 -0.16 19.21 1.61
CA LYS A 158 0.32 20.03 0.50
C LYS A 158 1.73 19.64 0.10
N GLU A 159 2.60 19.40 1.10
CA GLU A 159 3.97 18.93 0.88
C GLU A 159 3.97 17.54 0.26
N LEU A 160 3.15 16.61 0.78
CA LEU A 160 2.97 15.27 0.23
C LEU A 160 2.55 15.31 -1.24
N ARG A 161 1.61 16.20 -1.60
CA ARG A 161 1.17 16.39 -3.00
C ARG A 161 2.29 16.88 -3.91
N SER A 162 3.25 17.62 -3.38
CA SER A 162 4.42 18.13 -4.10
C SER A 162 5.70 17.29 -3.95
N PHE A 163 5.64 16.17 -3.22
CA PHE A 163 6.81 15.35 -2.88
C PHE A 163 7.45 14.70 -4.11
N TYR A 164 8.77 14.57 -4.18
CA TYR A 164 9.50 13.99 -5.33
C TYR A 164 10.20 12.69 -4.97
#